data_AF-A0A7C6C4B9-F1
#
_entry.id   AF-A0A7C6C4B9-F1
#
_cell.length_a   1.000
_cell.length_b   1.000
_cell.length_c   1.000
_cell.angle_alpha   90.00
_cell.angle_beta   90.00
_cell.angle_gamma   90.00
#
_symmetry.space_group_name_H-M   'P 1'
#
loop_
_entity.id
_entity.type
_entity.pdbx_description
1 polymer ?
#
loop_
_entity_poly.entity_id
_entity_poly.type
_entity_poly.pdbx_seq_one_letter_code
_entity_poly.pdbx_strand_id
1 'polypeptide(L)' 'MREIDNITLQFLKLEDYGDLKQAMIEAYPNIPEPFWKEKQLKVLVENFPEGQIVIMIDNEFAGCALSHH' A
#
# COMPACT_ATOMS: atom_id res chain seq x y z
N MET A 1 -18.31 -11.26 -13.66
CA MET A 1 -16.96 -10.67 -13.54
C MET A 1 -17.12 -9.19 -13.83
N ARG A 2 -16.66 -8.31 -12.95
CA ARG A 2 -16.73 -6.85 -13.16
C ARG A 2 -15.71 -6.46 -14.22
N GLU A 3 -16.06 -5.53 -15.12
CA GLU A 3 -15.09 -4.89 -16.02
C GLU A 3 -14.29 -3.84 -15.24
N ILE A 4 -13.00 -3.74 -15.56
CA ILE A 4 -12.09 -2.76 -14.95
C ILE A 4 -11.99 -1.58 -15.91
N ASP A 5 -12.30 -0.38 -15.43
CA ASP A 5 -12.27 0.84 -16.24
C ASP A 5 -10.88 1.49 -16.21
N ASN A 6 -10.21 1.46 -15.05
CA ASN A 6 -8.91 2.08 -14.86
C ASN A 6 -8.00 1.29 -13.92
N ILE A 7 -6.71 1.24 -14.28
CA ILE A 7 -5.63 0.86 -13.38
C ILE A 7 -4.66 2.04 -13.29
N THR A 8 -4.36 2.50 -12.08
CA THR A 8 -3.39 3.56 -11.84
C THR A 8 -2.27 3.08 -10.93
N LEU A 9 -1.04 3.44 -11.28
CA LEU A 9 0.14 3.30 -10.43
C LEU A 9 0.46 4.66 -9.81
N GLN A 10 0.63 4.69 -8.48
CA GLN A 10 0.93 5.90 -7.73
C GLN A 10 2.04 5.65 -6.73
N PHE A 11 2.79 6.70 -6.37
CA PHE A 11 3.68 6.61 -5.22
C PHE A 11 2.86 6.64 -3.94
N LEU A 12 3.16 5.71 -3.03
CA LEU A 12 2.52 5.62 -1.74
C LEU A 12 2.86 6.87 -0.91
N LYS A 13 1.85 7.43 -0.24
CA LYS A 13 2.03 8.53 0.69
C LYS A 13 1.63 8.11 2.09
N LEU A 14 2.05 8.90 3.07
CA LEU A 14 1.69 8.64 4.47
C LEU A 14 0.17 8.75 4.70
N GLU A 15 -0.53 9.57 3.91
CA GLU A 15 -2.00 9.71 3.94
C GLU A 15 -2.73 8.39 3.60
N ASP A 16 -2.10 7.50 2.83
CA ASP A 16 -2.67 6.21 2.41
C ASP A 16 -2.51 5.10 3.48
N TYR A 17 -1.95 5.42 4.66
CA TYR A 17 -1.63 4.43 5.69
C TYR A 17 -2.83 3.58 6.13
N GLY A 18 -4.02 4.19 6.19
CA GLY A 18 -5.25 3.49 6.58
C GLY A 18 -5.58 2.34 5.63
N ASP A 19 -5.61 2.64 4.33
CA ASP A 19 -5.96 1.67 3.29
C ASP A 19 -4.88 0.59 3.15
N LEU A 20 -3.61 0.99 3.21
CA LEU A 20 -2.48 0.04 3.25
C LEU A 20 -2.63 -0.94 4.42
N LYS A 21 -2.87 -0.42 5.63
CA LYS A 21 -2.97 -1.25 6.83
C LYS A 21 -4.11 -2.27 6.70
N GLN A 22 -5.26 -1.84 6.19
CA GLN A 22 -6.40 -2.71 5.98
C GLN A 22 -6.07 -3.81 4.96
N ALA A 23 -5.48 -3.43 3.81
CA ALA A 23 -5.08 -4.39 2.78
C ALA A 23 -4.06 -5.41 3.29
N MET A 24 -3.10 -4.99 4.13
CA MET A 24 -2.12 -5.90 4.75
C MET A 24 -2.78 -6.89 5.73
N ILE A 25 -3.76 -6.45 6.52
CA ILE A 25 -4.52 -7.33 7.42
C ILE A 25 -5.29 -8.38 6.63
N GLU A 26 -5.93 -7.97 5.53
CA GLU A 26 -6.70 -8.87 4.68
C GLU A 26 -5.84 -9.86 3.89
N ALA A 27 -4.66 -9.43 3.43
CA ALA A 27 -3.73 -10.28 2.68
C ALA A 27 -3.07 -11.36 3.56
N TYR A 28 -2.91 -11.10 4.86
CA TYR A 28 -2.19 -11.97 5.78
C TYR A 28 -2.99 -12.27 7.08
N PRO A 29 -4.17 -12.88 6.98
CA PRO A 29 -5.10 -13.03 8.11
C PRO A 29 -4.56 -13.91 9.27
N ASN A 30 -3.54 -14.71 9.00
CA ASN A 30 -2.95 -15.64 9.97
C ASN A 30 -1.66 -15.12 10.62
N ILE A 31 -1.17 -13.95 10.22
CA ILE A 31 0.02 -13.33 10.80
C ILE A 31 -0.43 -12.31 11.85
N PRO A 32 0.01 -12.41 13.12
CA PRO A 32 -0.28 -11.39 14.12
C PRO A 32 0.34 -10.04 13.74
N GLU A 33 -0.43 -8.96 13.84
CA GLU A 33 0.00 -7.60 13.48
C GLU A 33 0.70 -7.54 12.10
N PRO A 34 0.03 -7.97 11.02
CA PRO A 34 0.66 -8.20 9.71
C PRO A 34 0.94 -6.92 8.93
N PHE A 35 1.05 -5.78 9.60
CA PHE A 35 1.12 -4.46 8.98
C PHE A 35 2.36 -3.69 9.42
N TRP A 36 2.86 -2.85 8.53
CA TRP A 36 3.87 -1.85 8.89
C TRP A 36 3.28 -0.85 9.89
N LYS A 37 4.05 -0.50 10.92
CA LYS A 37 3.65 0.60 11.81
C LYS A 37 3.80 1.91 11.07
N GLU A 38 2.94 2.89 11.36
CA GLU A 38 2.95 4.21 10.72
C GLU A 38 4.33 4.87 10.72
N LYS A 39 5.08 4.75 11.84
CA LYS A 39 6.45 5.27 11.94
C LYS A 39 7.43 4.58 10.98
N GLN A 40 7.28 3.28 10.73
CA GLN A 40 8.12 2.55 9.79
C GLN A 40 7.78 2.93 8.36
N LEU A 41 6.48 3.04 8.06
CA LEU A 41 6.04 3.52 6.75
C LEU A 41 6.56 4.93 6.47
N LYS A 42 6.45 5.84 7.42
CA LYS A 42 6.97 7.20 7.30
C LYS A 42 8.46 7.22 6.88
N VAL A 43 9.29 6.37 7.49
CA VAL A 43 10.71 6.24 7.13
C VAL A 43 10.90 5.79 5.68
N LEU A 44 10.10 4.83 5.21
CA LEU A 44 10.17 4.35 3.82
C LEU A 44 9.79 5.44 2.82
N VAL A 45 8.65 6.10 3.05
CA VAL A 45 8.11 7.10 2.13
C VAL A 45 8.97 8.37 2.13
N GLU A 46 9.61 8.74 3.25
CA GLU A 46 10.51 9.89 3.32
C GLU A 46 11.90 9.61 2.72
N ASN A 47 12.44 8.40 2.90
CA ASN A 47 13.80 8.08 2.46
C ASN A 47 13.87 7.57 1.02
N PHE A 48 12.85 6.83 0.57
CA PHE A 48 12.82 6.24 -0.77
C PHE A 48 11.40 6.22 -1.35
N PRO A 49 10.81 7.40 -1.62
CA PRO A 49 9.44 7.50 -2.12
C PRO A 49 9.22 6.78 -3.45
N GLU A 50 10.23 6.77 -4.33
CA GLU A 50 10.14 6.14 -5.65
C GLU A 50 10.01 4.62 -5.58
N GLY A 51 10.47 4.02 -4.46
CA GLY A 51 10.36 2.59 -4.19
C GLY A 51 9.06 2.17 -3.53
N GLN A 52 8.17 3.12 -3.20
CA GLN A 52 6.89 2.82 -2.56
C GLN A 52 5.77 3.05 -3.57
N ILE A 53 5.19 1.97 -4.08
CA ILE A 53 4.20 2.03 -5.16
C ILE A 53 2.89 1.38 -4.72
N VAL A 54 1.78 2.01 -5.07
CA VAL A 54 0.41 1.49 -4.93
C VAL A 54 -0.20 1.25 -6.30
N ILE A 55 -0.96 0.16 -6.40
CA ILE A 55 -1.82 -0.14 -7.54
C ILE A 55 -3.27 0.15 -7.12
N MET A 56 -3.94 0.98 -7.91
CA MET A 56 -5.35 1.30 -7.76
C MET A 56 -6.14 0.67 -8.90
N ILE A 57 -7.30 0.07 -8.60
CA ILE A 57 -8.27 -0.40 -9.60
C ILE A 57 -9.55 0.41 -9.40
N ASP A 58 -9.97 1.17 -10.41
CA ASP A 58 -11.15 2.03 -10.34
C ASP A 58 -11.16 2.94 -9.10
N ASN A 59 -10.00 3.52 -8.78
CA ASN A 59 -9.72 4.38 -7.62
C ASN A 59 -9.80 3.68 -6.24
N GLU A 60 -9.89 2.36 -6.19
CA GLU A 60 -9.81 1.56 -4.96
C GLU A 60 -8.42 0.95 -4.80
N PHE A 61 -7.92 0.89 -3.56
CA PHE A 61 -6.62 0.29 -3.24
C PHE A 61 -6.64 -1.20 -3.54
N ALA A 62 -5.85 -1.64 -4.52
CA ALA A 62 -5.78 -3.05 -4.93
C ALA A 62 -4.54 -3.75 -4.38
N GLY A 63 -3.45 -3.02 -4.13
CA GLY A 63 -2.22 -3.57 -3.58
C GLY A 63 -1.07 -2.60 -3.61
N CYS A 64 0.06 -3.01 -3.05
CA CYS A 64 1.28 -2.19 -3.00
C CYS A 64 2.55 -3.03 -3.12
N ALA A 65 3.64 -2.38 -3.51
CA ALA A 65 5.00 -2.89 -3.40
C ALA A 65 5.85 -1.89 -2.61
N LEU A 66 6.59 -2.40 -1.62
CA LEU A 66 7.45 -1.60 -0.74
C LEU A 66 8.88 -2.11 -0.88
N SER A 67 9.83 -1.20 -1.10
CA SER A 67 11.27 -1.50 -1.09
C SER A 67 12.00 -0.67 -0.05
N HIS A 68 13.09 -1.23 0.48
CA HIS A 68 14.01 -0.49 1.36
C HIS A 68 15.16 0.21 0.60
N HIS A 69 15.40 -0.16 -0.67
CA HIS A 69 16.50 0.32 -1.52
C HIS A 69 16.11 0.36 -3.00
#